data_AF-A0A935KLQ9-F1
#
_entry.id   AF-A0A935KLQ9-F1
#
_cell.length_a   1.000
_cell.length_b   1.000
_cell.length_c   1.000
_cell.angle_alpha   90.00
_cell.angle_beta   90.00
_cell.angle_gamma   90.00
#
_symmetry.space_group_name_H-M   'P 1'
#
loop_
_entity.id
_entity.type
_entity.pdbx_description
1 polymer ?
#
loop_
_entity_poly.entity_id
_entity_poly.type
_entity_poly.pdbx_seq_one_letter_code
_entity_poly.pdbx_strand_id
1 'polypeptide(L)'
;MYDGAAQGGNSDGRIDARDAAFARLRIWVDRDHDGHSQPNEFGDLSQHGITSFALQPRRLNQRVPGGRISLTLGVEGPGGPRTAYDVWFDNVASPGFPKPLD
;
A
#
# COMPACT_ATOMS: atom_id res chain seq x y z
N MET A 1 -15.50 -6.68 -7.50
CA MET A 1 -14.19 -7.07 -6.94
C MET A 1 -13.17 -6.97 -8.06
N TYR A 2 -11.98 -6.39 -7.82
CA TYR A 2 -11.00 -6.07 -8.88
C TYR A 2 -10.39 -7.30 -9.58
N ASP A 3 -10.39 -8.43 -8.88
CA ASP A 3 -10.01 -9.76 -9.38
C ASP A 3 -11.18 -10.46 -10.15
N GLY A 4 -12.37 -9.85 -10.18
CA GLY A 4 -13.48 -10.42 -10.94
C GLY A 4 -13.28 -10.32 -12.45
N ALA A 5 -13.76 -11.32 -13.21
CA ALA A 5 -13.67 -11.35 -14.68
C ALA A 5 -14.22 -10.06 -15.36
N ALA A 6 -15.29 -9.48 -14.81
CA ALA A 6 -15.86 -8.21 -15.31
C ALA A 6 -14.91 -7.01 -15.21
N GLN A 7 -13.87 -7.10 -14.38
CA GLN A 7 -12.83 -6.07 -14.19
C GLN A 7 -11.50 -6.46 -14.86
N GLY A 8 -11.49 -7.54 -15.64
CA GLY A 8 -10.29 -8.08 -16.27
C GLY A 8 -9.39 -8.85 -15.31
N GLY A 9 -9.95 -9.42 -14.24
CA GLY A 9 -9.24 -10.35 -13.35
C GLY A 9 -9.63 -11.81 -13.57
N ASN A 10 -9.08 -12.72 -12.76
CA ASN A 10 -9.22 -14.17 -12.94
C ASN A 10 -9.89 -14.91 -11.76
N SER A 11 -10.27 -14.18 -10.71
CA SER A 11 -10.97 -14.65 -9.51
C SER A 11 -10.18 -15.66 -8.67
N ASP A 12 -8.85 -15.53 -8.64
CA ASP A 12 -7.95 -16.41 -7.89
C ASP A 12 -7.63 -15.92 -6.47
N GLY A 13 -8.20 -14.78 -6.06
CA GLY A 13 -8.01 -14.20 -4.73
C GLY A 13 -6.69 -13.45 -4.56
N ARG A 14 -6.00 -13.13 -5.65
CA ARG A 14 -4.82 -12.26 -5.68
C ARG A 14 -5.05 -11.14 -6.70
N ILE A 15 -4.20 -10.12 -6.62
CA ILE A 15 -4.03 -9.17 -7.72
C ILE A 15 -2.59 -9.28 -8.17
N ASP A 16 -2.39 -9.70 -9.41
CA ASP A 16 -1.09 -9.86 -10.04
C ASP A 16 -1.13 -9.48 -11.53
N ALA A 17 -0.05 -9.77 -12.27
CA ALA A 17 0.07 -9.42 -13.68
C ALA A 17 -1.04 -10.03 -14.59
N ARG A 18 -1.83 -11.00 -14.11
CA ARG A 18 -2.98 -11.58 -14.80
C ARG A 18 -4.26 -10.75 -14.63
N ASP A 19 -4.24 -9.71 -13.79
CA ASP A 19 -5.35 -8.82 -13.52
C ASP A 19 -5.12 -7.43 -14.09
N ALA A 20 -6.10 -6.90 -14.84
CA ALA A 20 -6.01 -5.55 -15.41
C ALA A 20 -5.83 -4.45 -14.35
N ALA A 21 -6.25 -4.69 -13.11
CA ALA A 21 -6.06 -3.77 -11.99
C ALA A 21 -4.58 -3.60 -11.60
N PHE A 22 -3.75 -4.63 -11.73
CA PHE A 22 -2.36 -4.60 -11.27
C PHE A 22 -1.54 -3.52 -11.98
N ALA A 23 -1.71 -3.38 -13.30
CA ALA A 23 -1.02 -2.38 -14.10
C ALA A 23 -1.40 -0.92 -13.74
N ARG A 24 -2.53 -0.72 -13.06
CA ARG A 24 -3.03 0.60 -12.64
C ARG A 24 -2.53 1.01 -11.25
N LEU A 25 -2.06 0.04 -10.46
CA LEU A 25 -1.55 0.30 -9.12
C LEU A 25 -0.16 0.93 -9.20
N ARG A 26 0.12 1.77 -8.20
CA ARG A 26 1.41 2.44 -7.99
C ARG A 26 1.81 2.27 -6.54
N ILE A 27 3.11 2.27 -6.29
CA ILE A 27 3.66 2.40 -4.95
C ILE A 27 4.09 3.84 -4.74
N TRP A 28 3.74 4.42 -3.60
CA TRP A 28 4.26 5.71 -3.17
C TRP A 28 5.36 5.47 -2.14
N VAL A 29 6.51 6.07 -2.37
CA VAL A 29 7.60 6.14 -1.40
C VAL A 29 7.89 7.61 -1.18
N ASP A 30 7.45 8.14 -0.04
CA ASP A 30 7.80 9.48 0.41
C ASP A 30 9.32 9.55 0.57
N ARG A 31 9.99 10.25 -0.36
CA ARG A 31 11.46 10.25 -0.48
C ARG A 31 12.09 11.39 0.29
N ASP A 32 11.38 12.49 0.43
CA ASP A 32 11.84 13.69 1.13
C ASP A 32 11.25 13.81 2.56
N HIS A 33 10.35 12.88 2.93
CA HIS A 33 9.70 12.76 4.23
C HIS A 33 8.82 13.97 4.59
N ASP A 34 8.19 14.58 3.58
CA ASP A 34 7.34 15.75 3.78
C ASP A 34 5.84 15.40 3.99
N GLY A 35 5.47 14.14 3.77
CA GLY A 35 4.09 13.66 3.88
C GLY A 35 3.16 14.09 2.74
N HIS A 36 3.68 14.71 1.68
CA HIS A 36 2.96 15.15 0.50
C HIS A 36 3.37 14.31 -0.70
N SER A 37 2.40 13.68 -1.38
CA SER A 37 2.70 12.86 -2.54
C SER A 37 3.10 13.70 -3.76
N GLN A 38 4.28 13.43 -4.31
CA GLN A 38 4.81 14.09 -5.51
C GLN A 38 4.97 13.10 -6.69
N PRO A 39 4.90 13.53 -7.96
CA PRO A 39 4.92 12.61 -9.11
C PRO A 39 6.16 11.71 -9.21
N ASN A 40 7.32 12.20 -8.76
CA ASN A 40 8.60 11.48 -8.75
C ASN A 40 8.73 10.44 -7.60
N GLU A 41 7.73 10.35 -6.74
CA GLU A 41 7.66 9.43 -5.60
C GLU A 41 6.79 8.21 -5.87
N PHE A 42 6.07 8.23 -6.99
CA PHE A 42 5.32 7.08 -7.46
C PHE A 42 6.19 6.18 -8.33
N GLY A 43 6.07 4.87 -8.11
CA GLY A 43 6.71 3.84 -8.92
C GLY A 43 5.72 2.76 -9.35
N ASP A 44 6.09 2.01 -10.39
CA ASP A 44 5.38 0.79 -10.75
C ASP A 44 5.74 -0.34 -9.77
N LEU A 45 4.76 -1.15 -9.41
CA LEU A 45 4.96 -2.27 -8.47
C LEU A 45 6.04 -3.24 -8.93
N SER A 46 6.06 -3.57 -10.21
CA SER A 46 7.02 -4.50 -10.81
C SER A 46 8.46 -3.98 -10.78
N GLN A 47 8.66 -2.66 -10.95
CA GLN A 47 9.97 -2.02 -10.84
C GLN A 47 10.51 -2.09 -9.41
N HIS A 48 9.61 -2.14 -8.42
CA HIS A 48 9.92 -2.35 -7.02
C HIS A 48 9.87 -3.83 -6.61
N GLY A 49 9.89 -4.77 -7.56
CA GLY A 49 9.94 -6.22 -7.31
C GLY A 49 8.70 -6.80 -6.62
N ILE A 50 7.58 -6.07 -6.60
CA ILE A 50 6.29 -6.57 -6.12
C ILE A 50 5.58 -7.24 -7.29
N THR A 51 5.16 -8.48 -7.11
CA THR A 51 4.55 -9.30 -8.17
C THR A 51 3.12 -9.71 -7.88
N SER A 52 2.72 -9.78 -6.61
CA SER A 52 1.31 -10.04 -6.25
C SER A 52 0.98 -9.62 -4.82
N PHE A 53 -0.30 -9.42 -4.54
CA PHE A 53 -0.84 -9.29 -3.18
C PHE A 53 -2.12 -10.10 -3.02
N ALA A 54 -2.30 -10.68 -1.84
CA ALA A 54 -3.47 -11.47 -1.49
C ALA A 54 -4.68 -10.58 -1.15
N LEU A 55 -5.88 -11.03 -1.56
CA LEU A 55 -7.16 -10.38 -1.25
C LEU A 55 -7.85 -10.93 0.00
N GLN A 56 -7.21 -11.86 0.71
CA GLN A 56 -7.70 -12.41 1.98
C GLN A 56 -6.84 -11.89 3.15
N PRO A 57 -7.22 -10.75 3.76
CA PRO A 57 -6.49 -10.21 4.88
C PRO A 57 -6.77 -10.98 6.18
N ARG A 58 -5.77 -11.05 7.06
CA ARG A 58 -5.92 -11.50 8.44
C ARG A 58 -6.14 -10.30 9.35
N ARG A 59 -7.21 -10.33 10.14
CA ARG A 59 -7.48 -9.33 11.18
C ARG A 59 -6.47 -9.49 12.32
N LEU A 60 -5.91 -8.36 12.78
CA LEU A 60 -4.96 -8.32 13.89
C LEU A 60 -5.44 -7.39 15.01
N ASN A 61 -5.76 -6.13 14.68
CA ASN A 61 -6.21 -5.11 15.64
C ASN A 61 -5.25 -4.88 16.83
N GLN A 62 -3.97 -4.67 16.55
CA GLN A 62 -2.90 -4.52 17.54
C GLN A 62 -2.47 -3.06 17.69
N ARG A 63 -2.46 -2.54 18.93
CA ARG A 63 -1.89 -1.22 19.27
C ARG A 63 -0.36 -1.27 19.16
N VAL A 64 0.23 -0.25 18.57
CA VAL A 64 1.68 -0.04 18.46
C VAL A 64 2.02 1.42 18.81
N PRO A 65 3.28 1.78 19.10
CA PRO A 65 3.65 3.19 19.22
C PRO A 65 3.26 3.97 17.96
N GLY A 66 2.58 5.11 18.15
CA GLY A 66 2.15 5.98 17.05
C GLY A 66 0.92 5.51 16.26
N GLY A 67 0.25 4.42 16.65
CA GLY A 67 -0.96 4.00 15.96
C GLY A 67 -1.45 2.57 16.26
N ARG A 68 -2.05 1.96 15.25
CA ARG A 68 -2.62 0.60 15.32
C ARG A 68 -2.52 -0.11 13.98
N ILE A 69 -2.25 -1.41 14.02
CA ILE A 69 -2.32 -2.31 12.85
C ILE A 69 -3.68 -3.02 12.88
N SER A 70 -4.52 -2.81 11.88
CA SER A 70 -5.84 -3.46 11.75
C SER A 70 -5.76 -4.81 11.03
N LEU A 71 -5.08 -4.84 9.90
CA LEU A 71 -5.01 -6.00 8.99
C LEU A 71 -3.58 -6.30 8.59
N THR A 72 -3.34 -7.55 8.22
CA THR A 72 -2.14 -8.00 7.51
C THR A 72 -2.54 -8.79 6.27
N LEU A 73 -1.77 -8.67 5.19
CA LEU A 73 -1.95 -9.47 3.97
C LEU A 73 -0.60 -9.90 3.41
N GLY A 74 -0.59 -11.03 2.70
CA GLY A 74 0.61 -11.54 2.05
C GLY A 74 0.91 -10.82 0.74
N VAL A 75 2.19 -10.51 0.50
CA VAL A 75 2.69 -9.88 -0.72
C VAL A 75 3.87 -10.70 -1.23
N GLU A 76 3.92 -10.99 -2.52
CA GLU A 76 5.15 -11.46 -3.16
C GLU A 76 5.97 -10.23 -3.54
N GLY A 77 7.08 -10.00 -2.84
CA GLY A 77 7.90 -8.79 -2.97
C GLY A 77 9.36 -9.09 -3.30
N PRO A 78 10.23 -8.05 -3.25
CA PRO A 78 11.66 -8.24 -3.46
C PRO A 78 12.25 -9.29 -2.53
N GLY A 79 12.83 -10.33 -3.12
CA GLY A 79 13.46 -11.43 -2.38
C GLY A 79 12.48 -12.43 -1.74
N GLY A 80 11.20 -12.44 -2.13
CA GLY A 80 10.23 -13.46 -1.75
C GLY A 80 9.03 -12.94 -0.95
N PRO A 81 8.35 -13.82 -0.19
CA PRO A 81 7.15 -13.47 0.56
C PRO A 81 7.38 -12.38 1.62
N ARG A 82 6.48 -11.41 1.67
CA ARG A 82 6.46 -10.27 2.59
C ARG A 82 5.05 -10.09 3.19
N THR A 83 4.94 -9.21 4.17
CA THR A 83 3.67 -8.80 4.78
C THR A 83 3.41 -7.33 4.48
N ALA A 84 2.22 -7.02 3.98
CA ALA A 84 1.68 -5.66 4.00
C ALA A 84 0.73 -5.48 5.20
N TYR A 85 0.68 -4.24 5.69
CA TYR A 85 -0.05 -3.86 6.89
C TYR A 85 -1.04 -2.75 6.58
N ASP A 86 -2.26 -2.89 7.07
CA ASP A 86 -3.22 -1.78 7.16
C ASP A 86 -2.96 -1.06 8.50
N VAL A 87 -2.53 0.20 8.42
CA VAL A 87 -2.03 0.98 9.55
C VAL A 87 -2.89 2.22 9.74
N TRP A 88 -3.34 2.42 10.97
CA TRP A 88 -4.03 3.61 11.43
C TRP A 88 -3.05 4.42 12.28
N PHE A 89 -2.61 5.56 11.75
CA PHE A 89 -1.76 6.49 12.50
C PHE A 89 -2.57 7.24 13.55
N ASP A 90 -1.97 7.46 14.72
CA ASP A 90 -2.54 8.35 15.71
C ASP A 90 -2.50 9.79 15.16
N ASN A 91 -3.59 10.52 15.34
CA ASN A 91 -3.65 11.93 14.97
C ASN A 91 -2.98 12.76 16.08
N VAL A 92 -1.65 12.77 16.10
CA VAL A 92 -0.88 13.68 16.94
C VAL A 92 -0.78 15.01 16.19
N ALA A 93 -1.32 16.08 16.78
CA ALA A 93 -1.14 17.43 16.25
C ALA A 93 0.37 17.69 16.08
N SER A 94 0.82 17.91 14.85
CA SER A 94 2.20 18.27 14.57
C SER A 94 2.52 19.57 15.32
N PRO A 95 3.62 19.65 16.09
CA PRO A 95 4.06 20.93 16.63
C PRO A 95 4.53 21.81 15.47
N GLY A 96 3.62 22.65 14.96
CA GLY A 96 3.91 23.82 14.13
C GLY A 96 4.49 23.54 12.74
N PHE A 97 3.64 23.34 11.74
CA PHE A 97 3.98 23.80 10.39
C PHE A 97 3.91 25.34 10.38
N PRO A 98 4.99 26.08 10.10
CA PRO A 98 4.87 27.51 9.83
C PRO A 98 4.01 27.68 8.58
N LYS A 99 2.96 28.52 8.68
CA LYS A 99 2.16 28.90 7.52
C LYS A 99 3.10 29.51 6.46
N PRO A 100 2.92 29.22 5.15
CA PRO A 100 3.56 29.99 4.11
C PRO A 100 3.19 31.47 4.32
N LEU A 101 4.20 32.35 4.28
CA LEU A 101 3.96 33.79 4.25
C LEU A 101 3.09 34.11 3.03
N ASP A 102 2.02 34.84 3.27
CA ASP A 102 1.13 35.44 2.27
C ASP A 102 1.85 36.49 1.41
#